data_AF-A0A3A4WYN7-F1
#
_entry.id   AF-A0A3A4WYN7-F1
#
_cell.length_a   1.000
_cell.length_b   1.000
_cell.length_c   1.000
_cell.angle_alpha   90.00
_cell.angle_beta   90.00
_cell.angle_gamma   90.00
#
_symmetry.space_group_name_H-M   'P 1'
#
loop_
_entity.id
_entity.type
_entity.pdbx_description
1 polymer ?
#
loop_
_entity_poly.entity_id
_entity_poly.type
_entity_poly.pdbx_seq_one_letter_code
_entity_poly.pdbx_strand_id
1 'polypeptide(L)'
;MHRFLRIGARIVLGGVFFYAGFDKVLHPAAFAEAVYNYQILPDFLVNLTAVILPWLELTLGVLLISGIWILGSAALGTLLLAIFMGAMVFNLARGLDIDCGCFSSSASGDPLTLRTILRDAVFLLTAVYLLIAAVTAGGTLGLHHYWRSFIFVVYLNDQEVGLVRDAGEIERFIADLMERCGSLYGMKVEPEQQIALLREYRPGCEEDAVKAKEALREKITLVTGAYMVTVDAVPVLPVASEEDIATIIGLLSSAYVRTAEH
;
A
#
# COMPACT_ATOMS: atom_id res chain seq x y z
N MET A 1 -8.39 -14.61 -16.51
CA MET A 1 -7.83 -15.94 -16.18
C MET A 1 -7.47 -16.12 -14.70
N HIS A 2 -6.64 -15.24 -14.10
CA HIS A 2 -6.13 -15.41 -12.73
C HIS A 2 -7.18 -15.44 -11.60
N ARG A 3 -8.36 -14.82 -11.76
CA ARG A 3 -9.43 -14.87 -10.74
C ARG A 3 -10.09 -16.25 -10.67
N PHE A 4 -10.41 -16.85 -11.81
CA PHE A 4 -11.04 -18.17 -11.89
C PHE A 4 -10.09 -19.27 -11.42
N LEU A 5 -8.81 -19.20 -11.78
CA LEU A 5 -7.79 -20.12 -11.27
C LEU A 5 -7.66 -20.01 -9.73
N ARG A 6 -7.67 -18.77 -9.22
CA ARG A 6 -7.92 -18.36 -7.82
C ARG A 6 -8.93 -19.26 -7.10
N ILE A 7 -10.15 -19.18 -7.63
CA ILE A 7 -11.35 -19.78 -7.04
C ILE A 7 -11.31 -21.30 -7.20
N GLY A 8 -10.93 -21.80 -8.38
CA GLY A 8 -10.80 -23.23 -8.64
C GLY A 8 -9.81 -23.91 -7.70
N ALA A 9 -8.60 -23.35 -7.56
CA ALA A 9 -7.58 -23.87 -6.65
C ALA A 9 -8.07 -23.91 -5.19
N ARG A 10 -8.81 -22.88 -4.75
CA ARG A 10 -9.40 -22.82 -3.41
C ARG A 10 -10.46 -23.90 -3.18
N ILE A 11 -11.36 -24.09 -4.15
CA ILE A 11 -12.42 -25.09 -4.05
C ILE A 11 -11.83 -26.50 -4.04
N VAL A 12 -10.86 -26.76 -4.93
CA VAL A 12 -10.18 -28.07 -5.00
C VAL A 12 -9.43 -28.35 -3.70
N LEU A 13 -8.56 -27.44 -3.27
CA LEU A 13 -7.75 -27.65 -2.07
C LEU A 13 -8.61 -27.70 -0.80
N GLY A 14 -9.62 -26.83 -0.70
CA GLY A 14 -10.57 -26.83 0.42
C GLY A 14 -11.41 -28.10 0.45
N GLY A 15 -11.85 -28.60 -0.70
CA GLY A 15 -12.56 -29.88 -0.81
C GLY A 15 -11.70 -31.07 -0.38
N VAL A 16 -10.40 -31.07 -0.72
CA VAL A 16 -9.44 -32.09 -0.28
C VAL A 16 -9.28 -32.08 1.24
N PHE A 17 -9.04 -30.91 1.85
CA PHE A 17 -8.95 -30.80 3.31
C PHE A 17 -10.24 -31.20 4.02
N PHE A 18 -11.39 -30.82 3.47
CA PHE A 18 -12.69 -31.19 4.03
C PHE A 18 -12.91 -32.70 3.97
N TYR A 19 -12.65 -33.33 2.82
CA TYR A 19 -12.80 -34.77 2.66
C TYR A 19 -11.84 -35.54 3.58
N ALA A 20 -10.57 -35.17 3.61
CA ALA A 20 -9.55 -35.83 4.44
C ALA A 20 -9.86 -35.70 5.94
N GLY A 21 -10.25 -34.50 6.39
CA GLY A 21 -10.65 -34.28 7.78
C GLY A 21 -11.92 -35.06 8.13
N PHE A 22 -12.90 -35.12 7.22
CA PHE A 22 -14.14 -35.85 7.42
C PHE A 22 -13.89 -37.36 7.59
N ASP A 23 -13.07 -37.97 6.74
CA ASP A 23 -12.72 -39.40 6.87
C ASP A 23 -12.05 -39.71 8.22
N LYS A 24 -11.12 -38.84 8.66
CA LYS A 24 -10.43 -39.01 9.95
C LYS A 24 -11.33 -38.80 11.17
N VAL A 25 -12.36 -37.95 11.07
CA VAL A 25 -13.38 -37.80 12.12
C VAL A 25 -14.25 -39.06 12.22
N LEU A 26 -14.55 -39.72 11.11
CA LEU A 26 -15.32 -40.97 11.10
C LEU A 26 -14.52 -42.17 11.64
N HIS A 27 -13.21 -42.19 11.38
CA HIS A 27 -12.32 -43.30 11.75
C HIS A 27 -11.12 -42.86 12.61
N PRO A 28 -11.34 -42.25 13.80
CA PRO A 28 -10.27 -41.67 14.60
C PRO A 28 -9.28 -42.72 15.14
N ALA A 29 -9.74 -43.96 15.40
CA ALA A 29 -8.88 -45.05 15.84
C ALA A 29 -7.90 -45.50 14.75
N ALA A 30 -8.38 -45.64 13.51
CA ALA A 30 -7.53 -45.99 12.37
C ALA A 30 -6.52 -44.87 12.07
N PHE A 31 -6.94 -43.60 12.18
CA PHE A 31 -6.03 -42.48 12.02
C PHE A 31 -4.97 -42.41 13.14
N ALA A 32 -5.34 -42.67 14.40
CA ALA A 32 -4.39 -42.73 15.51
C ALA A 32 -3.35 -43.85 15.31
N GLU A 33 -3.78 -45.03 14.83
CA GLU A 33 -2.88 -46.13 14.47
C GLU A 33 -1.94 -45.74 13.34
N ALA A 34 -2.44 -45.09 12.29
CA ALA A 34 -1.61 -44.55 11.22
C ALA A 34 -0.55 -43.58 11.76
N VAL A 35 -0.94 -42.60 12.59
CA VAL A 35 0.01 -41.64 13.20
C VAL A 35 1.01 -42.32 14.14
N TYR A 36 0.59 -43.33 14.91
CA TYR A 36 1.48 -44.12 15.76
C TYR A 36 2.56 -44.83 14.94
N ASN A 37 2.17 -45.43 13.81
CA ASN A 37 3.07 -46.14 12.92
C ASN A 37 4.14 -45.25 12.29
N TYR A 38 3.94 -43.92 12.27
CA TYR A 38 4.99 -42.99 11.85
C TYR A 38 6.19 -42.99 12.79
N GLN A 39 6.06 -43.40 14.05
CA GLN A 39 7.15 -43.42 15.05
C GLN A 39 7.91 -42.09 15.17
N ILE A 40 7.21 -40.96 14.99
CA ILE A 40 7.75 -39.60 15.12
C ILE A 40 7.29 -38.95 16.44
N LEU A 41 6.03 -39.13 16.81
CA LEU A 41 5.41 -38.52 17.98
C LEU A 41 5.43 -39.47 19.19
N PRO A 42 5.56 -38.95 20.43
CA PRO A 42 5.37 -39.74 21.64
C PRO A 42 3.89 -40.13 21.80
N ASP A 43 3.64 -41.26 22.47
CA ASP A 43 2.31 -41.90 22.57
C ASP A 43 1.20 -40.95 23.05
N PHE A 44 1.48 -40.06 24.00
CA PHE A 44 0.50 -39.11 24.51
C PHE A 44 0.09 -38.04 23.48
N LEU A 45 0.95 -37.72 22.52
CA LEU A 45 0.65 -36.77 21.43
C LEU A 45 -0.09 -37.43 20.27
N VAL A 46 -0.01 -38.76 20.11
CA VAL A 46 -0.70 -39.47 19.02
C VAL A 46 -2.20 -39.28 19.13
N ASN A 47 -2.78 -39.56 20.31
CA ASN A 47 -4.22 -39.39 20.54
C ASN A 47 -4.64 -37.92 20.43
N LEU A 48 -3.83 -36.99 20.94
CA LEU A 48 -4.11 -35.56 20.84
C LEU A 48 -4.15 -35.10 19.37
N THR A 49 -3.18 -35.55 18.58
CA THR A 49 -3.09 -35.24 17.14
C THR A 49 -4.26 -35.86 16.39
N ALA A 50 -4.61 -37.12 16.69
CA ALA A 50 -5.71 -37.81 16.05
C ALA A 50 -7.08 -37.13 16.30
N VAL A 51 -7.24 -36.44 17.42
CA VAL A 51 -8.45 -35.68 17.73
C VAL A 51 -8.42 -34.28 17.14
N ILE A 52 -7.34 -33.51 17.30
CA ILE A 52 -7.31 -32.08 16.94
C ILE A 52 -7.15 -31.88 15.43
N LEU A 53 -6.30 -32.67 14.79
CA LEU A 53 -5.92 -32.45 13.39
C LEU A 53 -7.09 -32.56 12.41
N PRO A 54 -8.02 -33.53 12.54
CA PRO A 54 -9.17 -33.62 11.64
C PRO A 54 -10.08 -32.38 11.71
N TRP A 55 -10.30 -31.82 12.90
CA TRP A 55 -11.07 -30.56 13.05
C TRP A 55 -10.36 -29.37 12.42
N LEU A 56 -9.03 -29.32 12.53
CA LEU A 56 -8.22 -28.30 11.85
C LEU A 56 -8.38 -28.41 10.33
N GLU A 57 -8.26 -29.61 9.77
CA GLU A 57 -8.43 -29.88 8.33
C GLU A 57 -9.83 -29.49 7.84
N LEU A 58 -10.88 -29.89 8.56
CA LEU A 58 -12.26 -29.50 8.23
C LEU A 58 -12.45 -27.98 8.24
N THR A 59 -11.94 -27.30 9.27
CA THR A 59 -12.04 -25.85 9.40
C THR A 59 -11.31 -25.15 8.26
N LEU A 60 -10.09 -25.59 7.94
CA LEU A 60 -9.32 -25.07 6.80
C LEU A 60 -10.04 -25.32 5.47
N GLY A 61 -10.66 -26.49 5.30
CA GLY A 61 -11.48 -26.81 4.13
C GLY A 61 -12.64 -25.83 3.94
N VAL A 62 -13.42 -25.59 5.00
CA VAL A 62 -14.56 -24.64 4.97
C VAL A 62 -14.09 -23.21 4.72
N LEU A 63 -13.00 -22.76 5.36
CA LEU A 63 -12.45 -21.42 5.16
C LEU A 63 -11.96 -21.20 3.73
N LEU A 64 -11.27 -22.18 3.14
CA LEU A 64 -10.80 -22.11 1.75
C LEU A 64 -11.97 -22.06 0.76
N ILE A 65 -12.99 -22.90 0.95
CA ILE A 65 -14.19 -22.94 0.10
C ILE A 65 -14.97 -21.62 0.22
N SER A 66 -15.29 -21.18 1.43
CA SER A 66 -16.04 -19.94 1.68
C SER A 66 -15.27 -18.66 1.30
N GLY A 67 -13.94 -18.71 1.32
CA GLY A 67 -13.09 -17.55 1.02
C GLY A 67 -12.91 -16.59 2.16
N ILE A 68 -13.16 -17.06 3.37
CA ILE A 68 -12.94 -16.31 4.59
C ILE A 68 -11.52 -16.60 5.05
N TRP A 69 -10.79 -15.54 5.46
CA TRP A 69 -9.45 -15.64 6.03
C TRP A 69 -8.43 -16.42 5.16
N ILE A 70 -8.47 -16.19 3.84
CA ILE A 70 -7.70 -16.93 2.82
C ILE A 70 -6.20 -16.97 3.12
N LEU A 71 -5.62 -15.87 3.61
CA LEU A 71 -4.18 -15.80 3.91
C LEU A 71 -3.82 -16.78 5.04
N GLY A 72 -4.59 -16.76 6.13
CA GLY A 72 -4.38 -17.66 7.27
C GLY A 72 -4.64 -19.11 6.90
N SER A 73 -5.74 -19.39 6.19
CA SER A 73 -6.08 -20.76 5.79
C SER A 73 -5.11 -21.34 4.78
N ALA A 74 -4.61 -20.55 3.81
CA ALA A 74 -3.58 -20.99 2.86
C ALA A 74 -2.23 -21.21 3.54
N ALA A 75 -1.84 -20.35 4.50
CA ALA A 75 -0.60 -20.51 5.26
C ALA A 75 -0.61 -21.78 6.12
N LEU A 76 -1.67 -21.98 6.92
CA LEU A 76 -1.83 -23.16 7.75
C LEU A 76 -1.96 -24.44 6.92
N GLY A 77 -2.74 -24.41 5.83
CA GLY A 77 -2.86 -25.54 4.91
C GLY A 77 -1.52 -25.91 4.25
N THR A 78 -0.73 -24.91 3.84
CA THR A 78 0.62 -25.14 3.28
C THR A 78 1.54 -25.77 4.32
N LEU A 79 1.54 -25.24 5.55
CA LEU A 79 2.33 -25.78 6.65
C LEU A 79 1.95 -27.23 6.95
N LEU A 80 0.64 -27.53 7.01
CA LEU A 80 0.14 -28.85 7.32
C LEU A 80 0.55 -29.87 6.23
N LEU A 81 0.37 -29.53 4.95
CA LEU A 81 0.81 -30.36 3.83
C LEU A 81 2.33 -30.57 3.83
N ALA A 82 3.11 -29.54 4.15
CA ALA A 82 4.57 -29.64 4.25
C ALA A 82 4.99 -30.59 5.39
N ILE A 83 4.32 -30.52 6.55
CA ILE A 83 4.58 -31.42 7.69
C ILE A 83 4.24 -32.87 7.30
N PHE A 84 3.07 -33.13 6.72
CA PHE A 84 2.68 -34.48 6.29
C PHE A 84 3.62 -35.06 5.23
N MET A 85 3.93 -34.27 4.19
CA MET A 85 4.85 -34.68 3.15
C MET A 85 6.26 -34.93 3.72
N GLY A 86 6.73 -34.07 4.62
CA GLY A 86 8.01 -34.23 5.31
C GLY A 86 8.06 -35.49 6.17
N ALA A 87 7.00 -35.77 6.94
CA ALA A 87 6.87 -36.96 7.76
C ALA A 87 6.84 -38.25 6.91
N MET A 88 6.14 -38.23 5.77
CA MET A 88 6.09 -39.33 4.80
C MET A 88 7.47 -39.59 4.17
N VAL A 89 8.14 -38.54 3.66
CA VAL A 89 9.49 -38.65 3.05
C VAL A 89 10.51 -39.13 4.09
N PHE A 90 10.42 -38.64 5.32
CA PHE A 90 11.30 -39.05 6.42
C PHE A 90 11.17 -40.54 6.73
N ASN A 91 9.94 -41.06 6.80
CA ASN A 91 9.71 -42.47 7.05
C ASN A 91 10.10 -43.38 5.88
N LEU A 92 9.85 -42.92 4.65
CA LEU A 92 10.33 -43.62 3.45
C LEU A 92 11.87 -43.73 3.44
N ALA A 93 12.57 -42.67 3.84
CA ALA A 93 14.03 -42.67 3.96
C ALA A 93 14.56 -43.64 5.04
N ARG A 94 13.74 -43.98 6.04
CA ARG A 94 14.04 -44.99 7.08
C ARG A 94 13.70 -46.42 6.63
N GLY A 95 13.13 -46.61 5.43
CA GLY A 95 12.70 -47.91 4.94
C GLY A 95 11.42 -48.42 5.61
N LEU A 96 10.65 -47.55 6.26
CA LEU A 96 9.34 -47.90 6.83
C LEU A 96 8.26 -47.67 5.76
N ASP A 97 7.59 -48.75 5.34
CA ASP A 97 6.44 -48.69 4.43
C ASP A 97 5.17 -48.44 5.25
N ILE A 98 4.90 -47.16 5.50
CA ILE A 98 3.77 -46.71 6.32
C ILE A 98 2.72 -46.08 5.41
N ASP A 99 1.47 -46.51 5.57
CA ASP A 99 0.34 -45.95 4.83
C ASP A 99 0.10 -44.49 5.27
N CYS A 100 -0.05 -43.59 4.30
CA CYS A 100 -0.06 -42.14 4.53
C CYS A 100 -1.33 -41.66 5.26
N GLY A 101 -2.35 -42.52 5.41
CA GLY A 101 -3.58 -42.25 6.17
C GLY A 101 -4.41 -41.04 5.69
N CYS A 102 -4.01 -40.39 4.60
CA CYS A 102 -4.60 -39.14 4.12
C CYS A 102 -5.86 -39.34 3.26
N PHE A 103 -6.07 -40.53 2.68
CA PHE A 103 -7.21 -40.81 1.78
C PHE A 103 -7.81 -42.22 1.90
N SER A 104 -7.28 -43.05 2.80
CA SER A 104 -7.77 -44.41 3.09
C SER A 104 -7.47 -44.75 4.55
N SER A 105 -8.52 -44.91 5.35
CA SER A 105 -8.46 -45.42 6.72
C SER A 105 -8.43 -46.97 6.79
N SER A 106 -8.31 -47.65 5.64
CA SER A 106 -8.35 -49.11 5.52
C SER A 106 -6.95 -49.71 5.57
N ALA A 107 -6.71 -50.64 6.50
CA ALA A 107 -5.46 -51.39 6.71
C ALA A 107 -5.03 -52.32 5.54
N SER A 108 -5.66 -52.22 4.37
CA SER A 108 -5.27 -52.91 3.14
C SER A 108 -4.46 -51.95 2.28
N GLY A 109 -3.16 -51.87 2.58
CA GLY A 109 -2.22 -50.90 2.01
C GLY A 109 -1.98 -51.11 0.52
N ASP A 110 -2.23 -50.05 -0.26
CA ASP A 110 -1.50 -49.87 -1.52
C ASP A 110 -0.09 -49.39 -1.15
N PRO A 111 0.98 -50.02 -1.68
CA PRO A 111 2.35 -49.61 -1.36
C PRO A 111 2.56 -48.14 -1.71
N LEU A 112 3.41 -47.46 -0.93
CA LEU A 112 3.82 -46.07 -1.19
C LEU A 112 4.31 -45.91 -2.64
N THR A 113 3.42 -45.44 -3.50
CA THR A 113 3.66 -45.35 -4.94
C THR A 113 4.14 -43.93 -5.27
N LEU A 114 4.98 -43.78 -6.31
CA LEU A 114 5.35 -42.46 -6.87
C LEU A 114 4.13 -41.54 -7.13
N ARG A 115 2.96 -42.13 -7.39
CA ARG A 115 1.68 -41.44 -7.54
C ARG A 115 1.24 -40.70 -6.27
N THR A 116 1.44 -41.27 -5.10
CA THR A 116 1.09 -40.69 -3.79
C THR A 116 1.96 -39.45 -3.53
N ILE A 117 3.27 -39.57 -3.76
CA ILE A 117 4.21 -38.44 -3.64
C ILE A 117 3.88 -37.33 -4.63
N LEU A 118 3.60 -37.68 -5.89
CA LEU A 118 3.24 -36.70 -6.92
C LEU A 118 1.94 -35.96 -6.58
N ARG A 119 0.92 -36.69 -6.10
CA ARG A 119 -0.36 -36.11 -5.66
C ARG A 119 -0.15 -35.11 -4.53
N ASP A 120 0.60 -35.50 -3.50
CA ASP A 120 0.82 -34.66 -2.32
C ASP A 120 1.68 -33.43 -2.68
N ALA A 121 2.65 -33.59 -3.60
CA ALA A 121 3.40 -32.47 -4.18
C ALA A 121 2.50 -31.50 -4.96
N VAL A 122 1.53 -31.99 -5.74
CA VAL A 122 0.57 -31.14 -6.46
C VAL A 122 -0.31 -30.36 -5.48
N PHE A 123 -0.77 -30.98 -4.40
CA PHE A 123 -1.53 -30.26 -3.36
C PHE A 123 -0.68 -29.20 -2.66
N LEU A 124 0.57 -29.52 -2.32
CA LEU A 124 1.49 -28.55 -1.71
C LEU A 124 1.77 -27.38 -2.65
N LEU A 125 2.04 -27.63 -3.93
CA LEU A 125 2.25 -26.57 -4.93
C LEU A 125 1.00 -25.69 -5.10
N THR A 126 -0.19 -26.29 -5.07
CA THR A 126 -1.45 -25.55 -5.13
C THR A 126 -1.65 -24.66 -3.90
N ALA A 127 -1.30 -25.15 -2.71
CA ALA A 127 -1.35 -24.39 -1.46
C ALA A 127 -0.35 -23.22 -1.47
N VAL A 128 0.89 -23.46 -1.91
CA VAL A 128 1.93 -22.42 -2.07
C VAL A 128 1.49 -21.35 -3.06
N TYR A 129 0.91 -21.75 -4.20
CA TYR A 129 0.36 -20.81 -5.18
C TYR A 129 -0.71 -19.90 -4.56
N LEU A 130 -1.64 -20.47 -3.79
CA LEU A 130 -2.67 -19.69 -3.08
C LEU A 130 -2.09 -18.75 -2.03
N LEU A 131 -1.06 -19.19 -1.29
CA LEU A 131 -0.38 -18.38 -0.30
C LEU A 131 0.33 -17.17 -0.96
N ILE A 132 1.11 -17.39 -2.00
CA ILE A 132 1.79 -16.32 -2.74
C ILE A 132 0.77 -15.35 -3.33
N ALA A 133 -0.32 -15.87 -3.92
CA ALA A 133 -1.39 -15.05 -4.47
C ALA A 133 -2.11 -14.22 -3.39
N ALA A 134 -2.28 -14.75 -2.18
CA ALA A 134 -2.90 -14.03 -1.06
C ALA A 134 -1.96 -12.94 -0.51
N VAL A 135 -0.66 -13.25 -0.34
CA VAL A 135 0.36 -12.30 0.12
C VAL A 135 0.53 -11.15 -0.86
N THR A 136 0.61 -11.42 -2.16
CA THR A 136 0.75 -10.37 -3.19
C THR A 136 -0.48 -9.49 -3.29
N ALA A 137 -1.69 -10.06 -3.16
CA ALA A 137 -2.92 -9.27 -3.14
C ALA A 137 -3.04 -8.40 -1.87
N GLY A 138 -2.71 -8.94 -0.69
CA GLY A 138 -2.72 -8.17 0.56
C GLY A 138 -1.62 -7.10 0.59
N GLY A 139 -0.42 -7.44 0.13
CA GLY A 139 0.74 -6.56 0.10
C GLY A 139 0.57 -5.36 -0.84
N THR A 140 0.01 -5.57 -2.04
CA THR A 140 -0.26 -4.46 -2.97
C THR A 140 -1.33 -3.52 -2.42
N LEU A 141 -2.37 -4.04 -1.76
CA LEU A 141 -3.40 -3.22 -1.12
C LEU A 141 -2.84 -2.43 0.07
N GLY A 142 -2.00 -3.05 0.89
CA GLY A 142 -1.32 -2.41 2.02
C GLY A 142 -0.36 -1.32 1.56
N LEU A 143 0.45 -1.59 0.54
CA LEU A 143 1.38 -0.62 -0.04
C LEU A 143 0.63 0.57 -0.67
N HIS A 144 -0.48 0.31 -1.35
CA HIS A 144 -1.34 1.36 -1.90
C HIS A 144 -1.96 2.24 -0.81
N HIS A 145 -2.44 1.65 0.29
CA HIS A 145 -2.93 2.40 1.44
C HIS A 145 -1.83 3.22 2.12
N TYR A 146 -0.65 2.63 2.29
CA TYR A 146 0.51 3.31 2.84
C TYR A 146 0.91 4.51 1.98
N TRP A 147 0.99 4.34 0.66
CA TRP A 147 1.37 5.41 -0.26
C TRP A 147 0.32 6.53 -0.32
N ARG A 148 -0.98 6.20 -0.27
CA ARG A 148 -2.06 7.21 -0.20
C ARG A 148 -2.11 8.01 1.10
N SER A 149 -1.43 7.55 2.15
CA SER A 149 -1.40 8.21 3.47
C SER A 149 -0.36 9.33 3.57
N PHE A 150 0.54 9.45 2.60
CA PHE A 150 1.41 10.61 2.49
C PHE A 150 0.71 11.70 1.68
N ILE A 151 0.58 12.89 2.27
CA ILE A 151 -0.01 14.07 1.64
C ILE A 151 0.89 15.28 1.91
N PHE A 152 0.89 16.27 1.03
CA PHE A 152 1.57 17.53 1.30
C PHE A 152 0.66 18.45 2.10
N VAL A 153 1.19 18.93 3.22
CA VAL A 153 0.56 19.95 4.04
C VAL A 153 1.12 21.30 3.61
N VAL A 154 0.22 22.21 3.26
CA VAL A 154 0.56 23.59 2.88
C VAL A 154 0.58 24.43 4.14
N TYR A 155 1.73 24.99 4.47
CA TYR A 155 1.92 25.92 5.58
C TYR A 155 2.16 27.34 5.06
N LEU A 156 1.54 28.32 5.70
CA LEU A 156 1.78 29.74 5.47
C LEU A 156 2.10 30.39 6.82
N ASN A 157 3.33 30.88 6.98
CA ASN A 157 3.87 31.35 8.28
C ASN A 157 3.61 30.34 9.41
N ASP A 158 4.00 29.08 9.20
CA ASP A 158 3.81 27.96 10.13
C ASP A 158 2.35 27.59 10.46
N GLN A 159 1.35 28.19 9.80
CA GLN A 159 -0.05 27.80 9.92
C GLN A 159 -0.48 26.88 8.77
N GLU A 160 -1.07 25.74 9.11
CA GLU A 160 -1.67 24.83 8.12
C GLU A 160 -2.87 25.50 7.44
N VAL A 161 -2.81 25.60 6.11
CA VAL A 161 -3.88 26.22 5.31
C VAL A 161 -4.61 25.22 4.41
N GLY A 162 -4.00 24.06 4.12
CA GLY A 162 -4.67 23.01 3.36
C GLY A 162 -3.80 21.80 3.05
N LEU A 163 -4.40 20.82 2.39
CA LEU A 163 -3.83 19.50 2.12
C LEU A 163 -3.91 19.21 0.62
N VAL A 164 -2.78 18.82 0.00
CA VAL A 164 -2.67 18.60 -1.44
C VAL A 164 -1.85 17.35 -1.73
N ARG A 165 -2.20 16.56 -2.76
CA ARG A 165 -1.42 15.36 -3.14
C ARG A 165 -0.22 15.68 -4.01
N ASP A 166 -0.31 16.72 -4.81
CA ASP A 166 0.75 17.18 -5.70
C ASP A 166 1.23 18.58 -5.28
N ALA A 167 2.44 18.66 -4.75
CA ALA A 167 3.07 19.94 -4.43
C ALA A 167 3.15 20.87 -5.66
N GLY A 168 3.33 20.28 -6.85
CA GLY A 168 3.40 21.02 -8.11
C GLY A 168 2.10 21.75 -8.47
N GLU A 169 0.96 21.36 -7.91
CA GLU A 169 -0.31 22.09 -8.10
C GLU A 169 -0.29 23.45 -7.39
N ILE A 170 0.27 23.51 -6.17
CA ILE A 170 0.40 24.74 -5.38
C ILE A 170 1.53 25.61 -5.92
N GLU A 171 2.67 25.02 -6.28
CA GLU A 171 3.80 25.75 -6.88
C GLU A 171 3.39 26.47 -8.17
N ARG A 172 2.68 25.77 -9.07
CA ARG A 172 2.15 26.37 -10.31
C ARG A 172 1.14 27.48 -10.03
N PHE A 173 0.29 27.31 -9.02
CA PHE A 173 -0.69 28.31 -8.64
C PHE A 173 -0.03 29.59 -8.12
N ILE A 174 0.99 29.46 -7.27
CA ILE A 174 1.76 30.60 -6.75
C ILE A 174 2.51 31.29 -7.89
N ALA A 175 3.14 30.53 -8.79
CA ALA A 175 3.83 31.08 -9.94
C ALA A 175 2.90 31.89 -10.86
N ASP A 176 1.70 31.36 -11.20
CA ASP A 176 0.70 32.07 -12.00
C ASP A 176 0.20 33.34 -11.31
N LEU A 177 0.02 33.33 -9.98
CA LEU A 177 -0.33 34.52 -9.22
C LEU A 177 0.77 35.59 -9.28
N MET A 178 2.02 35.21 -9.07
CA MET A 178 3.17 36.11 -9.13
C MET A 178 3.35 36.70 -10.54
N GLU A 179 3.20 35.90 -11.58
CA GLU A 179 3.30 36.35 -12.98
C GLU A 179 2.21 37.36 -13.31
N ARG A 180 0.94 37.06 -12.97
CA ARG A 180 -0.18 37.98 -13.22
C ARG A 180 0.00 39.30 -12.48
N CYS A 181 0.28 39.25 -11.18
CA CYS A 181 0.46 40.46 -10.37
C CYS A 181 1.70 41.25 -10.82
N GLY A 182 2.80 40.58 -11.15
CA GLY A 182 4.00 41.25 -11.65
C GLY A 182 3.77 41.94 -13.00
N SER A 183 3.01 41.31 -13.90
CA SER A 183 2.67 41.90 -15.21
C SER A 183 1.81 43.16 -15.10
N LEU A 184 0.94 43.23 -14.09
CA LEU A 184 0.06 44.38 -13.82
C LEU A 184 0.86 45.64 -13.44
N TYR A 185 1.95 45.46 -12.71
CA TYR A 185 2.80 46.57 -12.24
C TYR A 185 4.09 46.72 -13.04
N GLY A 186 4.38 45.83 -13.99
CA GLY A 186 5.64 45.80 -14.73
C GLY A 186 6.86 45.53 -13.82
N MET A 187 6.65 44.97 -12.63
CA MET A 187 7.66 44.80 -11.59
C MET A 187 7.65 43.37 -11.07
N LYS A 188 8.82 42.86 -10.66
CA LYS A 188 8.90 41.54 -10.04
C LYS A 188 8.27 41.59 -8.64
N VAL A 189 7.32 40.70 -8.38
CA VAL A 189 6.66 40.55 -7.09
C VAL A 189 7.09 39.25 -6.42
N GLU A 190 7.17 39.24 -5.09
CA GLU A 190 7.49 38.07 -4.28
C GLU A 190 6.54 37.99 -3.09
N PRO A 191 6.19 36.79 -2.60
CA PRO A 191 5.35 36.65 -1.42
C PRO A 191 6.08 37.12 -0.16
N GLU A 192 5.41 37.90 0.67
CA GLU A 192 5.92 38.32 1.97
C GLU A 192 5.93 37.16 2.98
N GLN A 193 4.93 36.28 2.90
CA GLN A 193 4.78 35.14 3.80
C GLN A 193 5.66 33.96 3.39
N GLN A 194 6.16 33.23 4.38
CA GLN A 194 6.88 32.00 4.17
C GLN A 194 5.89 30.87 3.85
N ILE A 195 5.98 30.32 2.63
CA ILE A 195 5.16 29.19 2.19
C ILE A 195 6.02 27.93 2.25
N ALA A 196 5.57 26.93 3.01
CA ALA A 196 6.24 25.65 3.12
C ALA A 196 5.30 24.50 2.71
N LEU A 197 5.83 23.57 1.92
CA LEU A 197 5.14 22.36 1.47
C LEU A 197 5.84 21.15 2.10
N LEU A 198 5.25 20.61 3.15
CA LEU A 198 5.84 19.49 3.90
C LEU A 198 5.09 18.20 3.62
N ARG A 199 5.83 17.15 3.26
CA ARG A 199 5.26 15.83 3.05
C ARG A 199 5.10 15.14 4.40
N GLU A 200 3.87 15.01 4.87
CA GLU A 200 3.54 14.39 6.15
C GLU A 200 2.76 13.09 5.97
N TYR A 201 2.90 12.19 6.94
CA TYR A 201 2.07 10.99 7.04
C TYR A 201 0.77 11.32 7.78
N ARG A 202 -0.33 11.48 7.04
CA ARG A 202 -1.66 11.75 7.59
C ARG A 202 -2.69 10.74 7.04
N PRO A 203 -2.86 9.59 7.70
CA PRO A 203 -3.77 8.56 7.24
C PRO A 203 -5.23 9.04 7.37
N GLY A 204 -6.01 8.85 6.30
CA GLY A 204 -7.45 9.14 6.30
C GLY A 204 -7.83 10.61 6.09
N CYS A 205 -6.88 11.51 5.88
CA CYS A 205 -7.20 12.87 5.48
C CYS A 205 -7.64 12.94 4.01
N GLU A 206 -8.67 13.75 3.75
CA GLU A 206 -9.09 14.09 2.40
C GLU A 206 -8.23 15.22 1.85
N GLU A 207 -8.03 15.18 0.54
CA GLU A 207 -7.35 16.25 -0.18
C GLU A 207 -8.32 17.41 -0.40
N ASP A 208 -7.85 18.62 -0.13
CA ASP A 208 -8.64 19.83 -0.30
C ASP A 208 -7.77 20.93 -0.92
N ALA A 209 -7.41 20.70 -2.18
CA ALA A 209 -6.61 21.64 -2.97
C ALA A 209 -7.35 22.96 -3.22
N VAL A 210 -8.68 22.93 -3.28
CA VAL A 210 -9.50 24.14 -3.48
C VAL A 210 -9.37 25.04 -2.27
N LYS A 211 -9.62 24.52 -1.07
CA LYS A 211 -9.46 25.29 0.17
C LYS A 211 -8.03 25.79 0.36
N ALA A 212 -7.02 24.99 0.01
CA ALA A 212 -5.63 25.42 0.06
C ALA A 212 -5.39 26.64 -0.85
N LYS A 213 -5.87 26.60 -2.10
CA LYS A 213 -5.74 27.70 -3.07
C LYS A 213 -6.52 28.93 -2.67
N GLU A 214 -7.73 28.76 -2.13
CA GLU A 214 -8.55 29.87 -1.63
C GLU A 214 -7.87 30.54 -0.42
N ALA A 215 -7.41 29.76 0.55
CA ALA A 215 -6.69 30.28 1.71
C ALA A 215 -5.40 31.00 1.31
N LEU A 216 -4.64 30.47 0.33
CA LEU A 216 -3.49 31.16 -0.23
C LEU A 216 -3.91 32.48 -0.90
N ARG A 217 -4.95 32.48 -1.74
CA ARG A 217 -5.42 33.70 -2.41
C ARG A 217 -5.86 34.79 -1.43
N GLU A 218 -6.51 34.42 -0.32
CA GLU A 218 -7.00 35.38 0.67
C GLU A 218 -5.89 35.92 1.57
N LYS A 219 -4.86 35.11 1.88
CA LYS A 219 -3.86 35.44 2.90
C LYS A 219 -2.50 35.82 2.34
N ILE A 220 -2.21 35.54 1.07
CA ILE A 220 -0.93 35.89 0.46
C ILE A 220 -0.87 37.39 0.20
N THR A 221 0.23 38.00 0.58
CA THR A 221 0.54 39.40 0.28
C THR A 221 1.78 39.40 -0.59
N LEU A 222 1.64 39.97 -1.78
CA LEU A 222 2.73 40.10 -2.73
C LEU A 222 3.35 41.48 -2.55
N VAL A 223 4.65 41.49 -2.31
CA VAL A 223 5.46 42.70 -2.15
C VAL A 223 6.41 42.84 -3.34
N THR A 224 6.78 44.08 -3.62
CA THR A 224 7.79 44.39 -4.64
C THR A 224 8.71 45.47 -4.10
N GLY A 225 9.99 45.40 -4.48
CA GLY A 225 10.92 46.49 -4.24
C GLY A 225 10.69 47.56 -5.29
N ALA A 226 10.21 48.74 -4.87
CA ALA A 226 10.02 49.90 -5.74
C ALA A 226 10.65 51.14 -5.13
N TYR A 227 11.15 52.03 -5.99
CA TYR A 227 11.63 53.35 -5.62
C TYR A 227 10.48 54.35 -5.74
N MET A 228 10.20 55.11 -4.68
CA MET A 228 9.10 56.06 -4.66
C MET A 228 9.58 57.44 -5.07
N VAL A 229 9.15 57.95 -6.22
CA VAL A 229 9.44 59.34 -6.63
C VAL A 229 8.52 60.28 -5.86
N THR A 230 9.12 61.20 -5.12
CA THR A 230 8.41 62.23 -4.34
C THR A 230 8.70 63.63 -4.88
N VAL A 231 7.68 64.49 -4.96
CA VAL A 231 7.83 65.91 -5.27
C VAL A 231 7.42 66.68 -4.01
N ASP A 232 8.32 67.52 -3.48
CA ASP A 232 8.12 68.25 -2.21
C ASP A 232 7.68 67.33 -1.06
N ALA A 233 8.30 66.15 -0.97
CA ALA A 233 7.97 65.07 -0.02
C ALA A 233 6.57 64.45 -0.17
N VAL A 234 5.83 64.75 -1.24
CA VAL A 234 4.56 64.10 -1.59
C VAL A 234 4.84 62.94 -2.57
N PRO A 235 4.43 61.70 -2.26
CA PRO A 235 4.63 60.54 -3.15
C PRO A 235 3.76 60.66 -4.40
N VAL A 236 4.38 60.55 -5.58
CA VAL A 236 3.69 60.71 -6.87
C VAL A 236 3.68 59.41 -7.69
N LEU A 237 4.83 58.74 -7.85
CA LEU A 237 4.94 57.57 -8.72
C LEU A 237 5.97 56.53 -8.23
N PRO A 238 5.59 55.25 -8.06
CA PRO A 238 6.53 54.17 -7.80
C PRO A 238 7.23 53.75 -9.11
N VAL A 239 8.52 53.45 -9.03
CA VAL A 239 9.39 53.14 -10.17
C VAL A 239 10.19 51.87 -9.85
N ALA A 240 10.39 51.02 -10.87
CA ALA A 240 11.03 49.72 -10.70
C ALA A 240 12.54 49.81 -10.41
N SER A 241 13.23 50.78 -11.01
CA SER A 241 14.69 50.94 -10.90
C SER A 241 15.11 52.40 -10.77
N GLU A 242 16.34 52.64 -10.29
CA GLU A 242 16.92 53.99 -10.20
C GLU A 242 17.22 54.58 -11.60
N GLU A 243 17.53 53.75 -12.60
CA GLU A 243 17.77 54.18 -13.99
C GLU A 243 16.51 54.79 -14.63
N ASP A 244 15.35 54.21 -14.31
CA ASP A 244 14.06 54.72 -14.77
C ASP A 244 13.74 56.11 -14.16
N ILE A 245 14.23 56.40 -12.94
CA ILE A 245 14.07 57.71 -12.30
C ILE A 245 14.78 58.79 -13.12
N ALA A 246 16.03 58.54 -13.54
CA ALA A 246 16.79 59.47 -14.37
C ALA A 246 16.08 59.76 -15.70
N THR A 247 15.48 58.72 -16.30
CA THR A 247 14.68 58.85 -17.52
C THR A 247 13.43 59.72 -17.30
N ILE A 248 12.71 59.51 -16.20
CA ILE A 248 11.52 60.30 -15.85
C ILE A 248 11.88 61.77 -15.61
N ILE A 249 12.98 62.05 -14.89
CA ILE A 249 13.46 63.42 -14.67
C ILE A 249 13.82 64.09 -16.02
N GLY A 250 14.48 63.36 -16.92
CA GLY A 250 14.77 63.83 -18.29
C GLY A 250 13.50 64.17 -19.09
N LEU A 251 12.47 63.34 -19.00
CA LEU A 251 11.18 63.58 -19.65
C LEU A 251 10.41 64.76 -19.04
N LEU A 252 10.39 64.88 -17.71
CA LEU A 252 9.72 66.00 -17.03
C LEU A 252 10.42 67.33 -17.29
N SER A 253 11.75 67.35 -17.24
CA SER A 253 12.53 68.55 -17.57
C SER A 253 12.28 69.00 -19.00
N SER A 254 12.32 68.09 -19.98
CA SER A 254 12.04 68.45 -21.38
C SER A 254 10.58 68.87 -21.64
N ALA A 255 9.61 68.36 -20.89
CA ALA A 255 8.20 68.69 -21.06
C ALA A 255 7.79 70.02 -20.37
N TYR A 256 8.36 70.32 -19.19
CA TYR A 256 7.93 71.46 -18.36
C TYR A 256 8.95 72.59 -18.27
N VAL A 257 10.24 72.33 -18.44
CA VAL A 257 11.23 73.38 -18.65
C VAL A 257 11.18 73.73 -20.13
N ARG A 258 10.26 74.65 -20.51
CA ARG A 258 10.49 75.43 -21.73
C ARG A 258 11.86 76.05 -21.56
N THR A 259 12.82 75.66 -22.39
CA THR A 259 14.06 76.41 -22.57
C THR A 259 13.69 77.85 -22.84
N ALA A 260 13.80 78.68 -21.79
CA ALA A 260 13.67 80.12 -21.88
C ALA A 260 14.98 80.63 -22.47
N GLU A 261 15.17 80.38 -23.77
CA GLU A 261 16.24 81.03 -24.52
C GLU A 261 15.65 81.69 -25.76
N HIS A 262 16.08 82.94 -25.89
CA HIS A 262 15.67 84.03 -26.78
C HIS A 262 15.86 83.74 -28.27
#